data_AF-A0A967BNG7-F1
#
_entry.id   AF-A0A967BNG7-F1
#
_cell.length_a   1.000
_cell.length_b   1.000
_cell.length_c   1.000
_cell.angle_alpha   90.00
_cell.angle_beta   90.00
_cell.angle_gamma   90.00
#
_symmetry.space_group_name_H-M   'P 1'
#
loop_
_entity.id
_entity.type
_entity.pdbx_description
1 polymer ?
#
loop_
_entity_poly.entity_id
_entity_poly.type
_entity_poly.pdbx_seq_one_letter_code
_entity_poly.pdbx_strand_id
1 'polypeptide(L)'
;MKKSEHYIVVNNKSYPYSISPSDDKEMPCFKCKAARINQKFLLEDIPALLIDLPEMILDEIEYRAKQKDVIRFRVTQEDKNIIAKKAQKNGFKNVSSYLRFLALGR
;
A
#
# COMPACT_ATOMS: atom_id res chain seq x y z
N MET A 1 6.73 18.47 17.73
CA MET A 1 5.98 19.38 16.83
C MET A 1 4.71 18.69 16.38
N LYS A 2 3.56 19.39 16.39
CA LYS A 2 2.24 18.78 16.17
C LYS A 2 2.10 18.32 14.71
N LYS A 3 1.76 17.05 14.53
CA LYS A 3 1.31 16.50 13.24
C LYS A 3 -0.03 17.17 12.91
N SER A 4 -0.08 18.00 11.87
CA SER A 4 -1.36 18.52 11.37
C SER A 4 -1.99 17.44 10.49
N GLU A 5 -3.16 16.98 10.92
CA GLU A 5 -3.96 16.04 10.17
C GLU A 5 -4.94 16.84 9.32
N HIS A 6 -4.87 16.63 8.01
CA HIS A 6 -5.69 17.28 7.00
C HIS A 6 -6.59 16.23 6.34
N TYR A 7 -7.59 16.69 5.61
CA TYR A 7 -8.59 15.81 5.01
C TYR A 7 -8.81 16.18 3.55
N ILE A 8 -8.98 15.15 2.73
CA ILE A 8 -9.42 15.29 1.34
C ILE A 8 -10.73 14.53 1.16
N VAL A 9 -11.69 15.12 0.45
CA VAL A 9 -12.99 14.51 0.19
C VAL A 9 -12.98 13.86 -1.19
N VAL A 10 -13.23 12.56 -1.23
CA VAL A 10 -13.30 11.76 -2.47
C VAL A 10 -14.57 10.91 -2.39
N ASN A 11 -15.45 10.99 -3.39
CA ASN A 11 -16.74 10.27 -3.40
C ASN A 11 -17.55 10.39 -2.09
N ASN A 12 -17.73 11.62 -1.60
CA ASN A 12 -18.43 11.94 -0.35
C ASN A 12 -17.86 11.25 0.91
N LYS A 13 -16.63 10.74 0.85
CA LYS A 13 -15.89 10.20 1.99
C LYS A 13 -14.66 11.04 2.25
N SER A 14 -14.42 11.33 3.52
CA SER A 14 -13.25 12.09 3.97
C SER A 14 -12.10 11.14 4.27
N TYR A 15 -10.93 11.44 3.71
CA TYR A 15 -9.72 10.65 3.87
C TYR A 15 -8.61 11.50 4.52
N PRO A 16 -8.04 11.05 5.65
CA PRO A 16 -6.99 11.80 6.32
C PRO A 16 -5.67 11.68 5.57
N TYR A 17 -4.95 12.79 5.50
CA TYR A 17 -3.54 12.85 5.13
C TYR A 17 -2.77 13.76 6.10
N SER A 18 -1.46 13.60 6.15
CA SER A 18 -0.61 14.44 7.00
C SER A 18 0.73 14.71 6.36
N ILE A 19 1.22 15.93 6.54
CA ILE A 19 2.56 16.34 6.17
C ILE A 19 3.31 16.59 7.47
N SER A 20 4.38 15.82 7.71
CA SER A 20 5.24 16.00 8.89
C SER A 20 6.64 16.41 8.45
N PRO A 21 7.28 17.36 9.14
CA PRO A 21 8.68 17.70 8.86
C PRO A 21 9.56 16.46 9.01
N SER A 22 10.61 16.39 8.19
CA SER A 22 11.68 15.41 8.34
C SER A 22 12.96 16.10 8.85
N ASP A 23 14.02 15.34 9.10
CA ASP A 23 15.34 15.90 9.43
C ASP A 23 15.82 16.88 8.34
N ASP A 24 15.41 16.61 7.10
CA ASP A 24 15.53 17.52 5.96
C ASP A 24 14.22 18.30 5.78
N LYS A 25 14.32 19.63 5.87
CA LYS A 25 13.18 20.55 5.74
C LYS A 25 12.67 20.66 4.31
N GLU A 26 13.50 20.39 3.31
CA GLU A 26 13.11 20.38 1.91
C GLU A 26 12.39 19.09 1.53
N MET A 27 12.48 18.06 2.38
CA MET A 27 11.88 16.75 2.14
C MET A 27 10.88 16.32 3.23
N PRO A 28 9.73 17.01 3.40
CA PRO A 28 8.74 16.58 4.37
C PRO A 28 8.18 15.18 4.06
N CYS A 29 7.78 14.47 5.10
CA CYS A 29 7.13 13.17 4.97
C CYS A 29 5.62 13.35 4.78
N PHE A 30 5.12 12.87 3.64
CA PHE A 30 3.70 12.81 3.31
C PHE A 30 3.13 11.44 3.63
N LYS A 31 1.97 11.41 4.31
CA LYS A 31 1.27 10.17 4.66
C LYS A 31 -0.19 10.26 4.27
N CYS A 32 -0.64 9.32 3.45
CA CYS A 32 -2.05 9.08 3.17
C CYS A 32 -2.28 7.56 3.11
N LYS A 33 -3.01 7.02 4.09
CA LYS A 33 -3.28 5.58 4.17
C LYS A 33 -4.16 5.08 3.02
N ALA A 34 -5.07 5.93 2.55
CA ALA A 34 -6.02 5.62 1.49
C ALA A 34 -5.33 5.42 0.14
N ALA A 35 -4.33 6.24 -0.18
CA ALA A 35 -3.49 6.12 -1.38
C ALA A 35 -2.21 5.29 -1.16
N ARG A 36 -2.06 4.64 0.01
CA ARG A 36 -0.84 3.86 0.37
C ARG A 36 0.48 4.65 0.37
N ILE A 37 0.41 5.96 0.55
CA ILE A 37 1.58 6.84 0.56
C ILE A 37 2.11 6.99 1.99
N ASN A 38 3.40 6.74 2.17
CA ASN A 38 4.14 7.01 3.42
C ASN A 38 5.62 7.20 3.08
N GLN A 39 5.95 8.34 2.48
CA GLN A 39 7.30 8.61 1.98
C GLN A 39 7.64 10.10 2.05
N LYS A 40 8.90 10.42 1.75
CA LYS A 40 9.38 11.80 1.64
C LYS A 40 9.18 12.30 0.21
N PHE A 41 8.83 13.57 0.06
CA PHE A 41 8.72 14.28 -1.21
C PHE A 41 9.45 15.60 -1.10
N LEU A 42 9.91 16.15 -2.22
CA LEU A 42 10.37 17.54 -2.25
C LEU A 42 9.21 18.46 -1.88
N LEU A 43 9.49 19.52 -1.13
CA LEU A 43 8.47 20.47 -0.67
C LEU A 43 7.70 21.09 -1.85
N GLU A 44 8.39 21.31 -2.97
CA GLU A 44 7.83 21.83 -4.23
C GLU A 44 6.92 20.84 -4.97
N ASP A 45 7.06 19.53 -4.72
CA ASP A 45 6.21 18.48 -5.33
C ASP A 45 4.90 18.27 -4.57
N ILE A 46 4.83 18.71 -3.30
CA ILE A 46 3.66 18.51 -2.44
C ILE A 46 2.36 19.09 -3.08
N PRO A 47 2.35 20.29 -3.69
CA PRO A 47 1.17 20.80 -4.37
C PRO A 47 0.70 19.89 -5.51
N ALA A 48 1.61 19.40 -6.36
CA ALA A 48 1.26 18.48 -7.45
C ALA A 48 0.70 17.16 -6.91
N LEU A 49 1.36 16.61 -5.88
CA LEU A 49 0.87 15.41 -5.18
C LEU A 49 -0.56 15.60 -4.63
N LEU A 50 -0.88 16.78 -4.08
CA LEU A 50 -2.23 17.06 -3.56
C LEU A 50 -3.29 17.17 -4.65
N ILE A 51 -2.92 17.63 -5.85
CA ILE A 51 -3.80 17.68 -7.02
C ILE A 51 -4.14 16.26 -7.48
N ASP A 52 -3.14 15.36 -7.50
CA ASP A 52 -3.31 13.98 -7.98
C ASP A 52 -3.89 13.03 -6.91
N LEU A 53 -3.80 13.41 -5.64
CA LEU A 53 -4.20 12.57 -4.50
C LEU A 53 -5.62 11.97 -4.61
N PRO A 54 -6.67 12.68 -5.07
CA PRO A 54 -8.00 12.09 -5.25
C PRO A 54 -8.00 10.88 -6.18
N GLU A 55 -7.32 10.97 -7.32
CA GLU A 55 -7.24 9.90 -8.32
C GLU A 55 -6.46 8.71 -7.76
N MET A 56 -5.32 8.96 -7.11
CA MET A 56 -4.54 7.92 -6.43
C MET A 56 -5.34 7.16 -5.37
N ILE A 57 -6.23 7.85 -4.64
CA ILE A 57 -7.14 7.21 -3.66
C ILE A 57 -8.15 6.31 -4.38
N LEU A 58 -8.75 6.78 -5.47
CA LEU A 58 -9.71 6.01 -6.24
C LEU A 58 -9.09 4.75 -6.83
N ASP A 59 -7.89 4.87 -7.41
CA ASP A 59 -7.15 3.76 -7.99
C ASP A 59 -6.81 2.68 -6.97
N GLU A 60 -6.34 3.06 -5.77
CA GLU A 60 -6.04 2.09 -4.72
C GLU A 60 -7.33 1.44 -4.17
N ILE A 61 -8.45 2.16 -4.13
CA ILE A 61 -9.76 1.58 -3.77
C ILE A 61 -10.19 0.56 -4.83
N GLU A 62 -10.08 0.90 -6.12
CA GLU A 62 -10.45 0.01 -7.22
C GLU A 62 -9.53 -1.21 -7.28
N TYR A 63 -8.22 -1.01 -7.14
CA TYR A 63 -7.23 -2.09 -7.11
C TYR A 63 -7.51 -3.08 -5.99
N ARG A 64 -7.81 -2.59 -4.77
CA ARG A 64 -8.25 -3.46 -3.67
C ARG A 64 -9.57 -4.12 -3.96
N ALA A 65 -10.48 -3.40 -4.61
CA ALA A 65 -11.76 -3.95 -4.98
C ALA A 65 -11.65 -5.09 -6.01
N LYS A 66 -10.62 -5.09 -6.85
CA LYS A 66 -10.31 -6.19 -7.77
C LYS A 66 -9.68 -7.42 -7.09
N GLN A 67 -9.11 -7.26 -5.88
CA GLN A 67 -8.52 -8.38 -5.10
C GLN A 67 -9.43 -8.89 -3.98
N LYS A 68 -10.75 -8.91 -4.20
CA LYS A 68 -11.72 -9.38 -3.19
C LYS A 68 -11.84 -10.91 -3.13
N ASP A 69 -11.57 -11.60 -4.23
CA ASP A 69 -11.83 -13.03 -4.32
C ASP A 69 -10.77 -13.87 -3.61
N VAL A 70 -11.23 -14.91 -2.90
CA VAL A 70 -10.38 -15.77 -2.08
C VAL A 70 -10.42 -17.20 -2.59
N ILE A 71 -9.25 -17.74 -2.93
CA ILE A 71 -9.06 -19.16 -3.22
C ILE A 71 -8.70 -19.86 -1.91
N ARG A 72 -9.50 -20.85 -1.49
CA ARG A 72 -9.26 -21.64 -0.26
C ARG A 72 -9.08 -23.10 -0.63
N PHE A 73 -8.05 -23.73 -0.07
CA PHE A 73 -7.85 -25.17 -0.11
C PHE A 73 -7.28 -25.64 1.23
N ARG A 74 -7.63 -26.86 1.62
CA ARG A 74 -7.15 -27.46 2.87
C ARG A 74 -5.77 -28.06 2.63
N VAL A 75 -4.88 -27.87 3.59
CA VAL A 75 -3.53 -28.42 3.60
C VAL A 75 -3.20 -28.89 5.01
N THR A 76 -2.28 -29.84 5.13
CA THR A 76 -1.74 -30.22 6.43
C THR A 76 -0.80 -29.14 6.96
N GLN A 77 -0.44 -29.23 8.24
CA GLN A 77 0.57 -28.33 8.81
C GLN A 77 1.94 -28.54 8.16
N GLU A 78 2.26 -29.76 7.75
CA GLU A 78 3.50 -30.10 7.07
C GLU A 78 3.57 -29.47 5.67
N ASP A 79 2.50 -29.60 4.88
CA ASP A 79 2.38 -28.94 3.58
C ASP A 79 2.56 -27.43 3.71
N LYS A 80 1.93 -26.82 4.71
CA LYS A 80 2.04 -25.38 4.97
C LYS A 80 3.49 -24.97 5.26
N ASN A 81 4.21 -25.78 6.04
CA ASN A 81 5.63 -25.54 6.33
C ASN A 81 6.51 -25.67 5.08
N ILE A 82 6.24 -26.67 4.24
CA ILE A 82 6.94 -26.87 2.96
C ILE A 82 6.72 -25.69 2.03
N ILE A 83 5.48 -25.23 1.88
CA ILE A 83 5.14 -24.07 1.04
C ILE A 83 5.86 -22.81 1.54
N ALA A 84 5.88 -22.57 2.86
CA ALA A 84 6.58 -21.43 3.45
C ALA A 84 8.09 -21.46 3.18
N LYS A 85 8.74 -22.62 3.36
CA LYS A 85 10.16 -22.81 3.06
C LYS A 85 10.46 -22.58 1.58
N LYS A 86 9.61 -23.10 0.68
CA LYS A 86 9.76 -22.88 -0.77
C LYS A 86 9.61 -21.40 -1.14
N ALA A 87 8.63 -20.69 -0.56
CA ALA A 87 8.46 -19.26 -0.79
C ALA A 87 9.72 -18.48 -0.40
N GLN A 88 10.27 -18.72 0.80
CA GLN A 88 11.48 -18.08 1.28
C GLN A 88 12.70 -18.41 0.40
N LYS A 89 12.88 -19.69 0.04
CA LYS A 89 13.99 -20.14 -0.82
C LYS A 89 13.98 -19.46 -2.20
N ASN A 90 12.79 -19.16 -2.72
CA ASN A 90 12.62 -18.46 -4.00
C ASN A 90 12.55 -16.92 -3.85
N GLY A 91 12.84 -16.37 -2.66
CA GLY A 91 12.91 -14.92 -2.45
C GLY A 91 11.56 -14.20 -2.34
N PHE A 92 10.45 -14.93 -2.17
CA PHE A 92 9.13 -14.30 -2.05
C PHE A 92 8.88 -13.75 -0.64
N LYS A 93 8.28 -12.56 -0.57
CA LYS A 93 7.94 -11.87 0.68
C LYS A 93 6.92 -12.63 1.54
N ASN A 94 6.04 -13.40 0.93
CA ASN A 94 5.03 -14.19 1.62
C ASN A 94 4.54 -15.37 0.75
N VAL A 95 3.87 -16.32 1.40
CA VAL A 95 3.29 -17.52 0.76
C VAL A 95 2.30 -17.16 -0.33
N SER A 96 1.46 -16.14 -0.15
CA SER A 96 0.46 -15.75 -1.13
C SER A 96 1.09 -15.29 -2.45
N SER A 97 2.17 -14.50 -2.39
CA SER A 97 2.94 -14.09 -3.57
C SER A 97 3.54 -15.29 -4.28
N TYR A 98 4.10 -16.24 -3.53
CA TYR A 98 4.66 -17.47 -4.10
C TYR A 98 3.60 -18.34 -4.79
N LEU A 99 2.43 -18.52 -4.15
CA LEU A 99 1.33 -19.31 -4.73
C LEU A 99 0.72 -18.62 -5.97
N ARG A 100 0.61 -17.29 -5.97
CA ARG A 100 0.18 -16.54 -7.15
C ARG A 100 1.16 -16.72 -8.31
N PHE A 101 2.46 -16.61 -8.04
CA PHE A 101 3.50 -16.82 -9.04
C PHE A 101 3.41 -18.23 -9.67
N LEU A 102 3.24 -19.27 -8.85
CA LEU A 102 3.08 -20.64 -9.34
C LEU A 102 1.80 -20.83 -10.17
N ALA A 103 0.68 -20.24 -9.76
CA ALA A 103 -0.61 -20.44 -10.42
C ALA A 103 -0.77 -19.59 -11.69
N LEU A 104 -0.18 -18.39 -11.73
CA LEU A 104 -0.36 -17.42 -12.81
C LEU A 104 0.86 -17.28 -13.73
N GLY A 105 2.03 -17.82 -13.33
CA GLY A 105 3.27 -17.71 -14.08
C GLY A 105 3.85 -16.30 -14.16
N ARG A 106 3.40 -15.38 -13.30
CA ARG A 106 3.83 -13.98 -13.23
C ARG A 106 3.78 -13.45 -11.80
#